data_AF-A0A0M2H5U2-F1
#
_entry.id   AF-A0A0M2H5U2-F1
#
_cell.length_a   1.000
_cell.length_b   1.000
_cell.length_c   1.000
_cell.angle_alpha   90.00
_cell.angle_beta   90.00
_cell.angle_gamma   90.00
#
_symmetry.space_group_name_H-M   'P 1'
#
loop_
_entity.id
_entity.type
_entity.pdbx_description
1 polymer ?
#
loop_
_entity_poly.entity_id
_entity_poly.type
_entity_poly.pdbx_seq_one_letter_code
_entity_poly.pdbx_strand_id
1 'polypeptide(L)'
;MIRLARTMWGRIKEPRFIRVLFLAGYIVTLTTGVVTLTDPPVTIEGALGPTLSVAWSLFWIIGGLAGAATVLQGWWEVERYAVAACMFGIGIYTIVLVTLHIASPGSRLTQLGMLAIAALLFVLRLALIRGHDFEPRG
;
A
#
# COMPACT_ATOMS: atom_id res chain seq x y z
N MET A 1 2.01 17.61 25.26
CA MET A 1 2.15 16.99 23.92
C MET A 1 3.61 16.79 23.48
N ILE A 2 4.50 17.77 23.62
CA ILE A 2 5.91 17.69 23.14
C ILE A 2 6.71 16.52 23.75
N ARG A 3 6.53 16.21 25.04
CA ARG A 3 7.25 15.08 25.69
C ARG A 3 6.80 13.71 25.16
N LEU A 4 5.50 13.51 24.96
CA LEU A 4 4.93 12.25 24.47
C LEU A 4 5.39 11.94 23.04
N ALA A 5 5.40 12.97 22.18
CA ALA A 5 5.92 12.87 20.82
C ALA A 5 7.41 12.50 20.80
N ARG A 6 8.23 13.11 21.67
CA ARG A 6 9.66 12.79 21.78
C ARG A 6 9.90 11.36 22.27
N THR A 7 9.12 10.88 23.23
CA THR A 7 9.22 9.49 23.73
C THR A 7 8.82 8.48 22.66
N MET A 8 7.75 8.72 21.91
CA MET A 8 7.37 7.85 20.79
C MET A 8 8.40 7.88 19.66
N TRP A 9 8.96 9.05 19.34
CA TRP A 9 10.01 9.20 18.32
C TRP A 9 11.27 8.39 18.65
N GLY A 10 11.64 8.31 19.93
CA GLY A 10 12.80 7.50 20.38
C GLY A 10 12.63 5.99 20.21
N ARG A 11 11.39 5.49 20.11
CA ARG A 11 11.09 4.05 19.93
C ARG A 11 11.11 3.60 18.47
N ILE A 12 11.13 4.54 17.52
CA ILE A 12 11.17 4.22 16.10
C ILE A 12 12.59 3.78 15.73
N LYS A 13 12.70 2.57 15.17
CA LYS A 13 13.98 2.04 14.68
C LYS A 13 14.49 2.92 13.53
N GLU A 14 15.80 3.12 13.45
CA GLU A 14 16.37 3.95 12.39
C GLU A 14 16.26 3.27 11.01
N PRO A 15 16.25 4.02 9.89
CA PRO A 15 16.11 5.47 9.77
C PRO A 15 14.66 5.96 9.97
N ARG A 16 14.44 6.82 10.99
CA ARG A 16 13.09 7.17 11.49
C ARG A 16 12.22 7.89 10.47
N PHE A 17 12.78 8.89 9.79
CA PHE A 17 12.03 9.72 8.83
C PHE A 17 11.48 8.87 7.67
N ILE A 18 12.30 7.98 7.12
CA ILE A 18 11.91 7.08 6.02
C ILE A 18 10.75 6.18 6.46
N ARG A 19 10.79 5.61 7.67
CA ARG A 19 9.70 4.77 8.19
C ARG A 19 8.39 5.53 8.38
N VAL A 20 8.46 6.79 8.82
CA VAL A 20 7.26 7.64 8.96
C VAL A 20 6.65 7.96 7.59
N LEU A 21 7.46 8.17 6.56
CA LEU A 21 6.96 8.31 5.18
C LEU A 21 6.25 7.05 4.70
N PHE A 22 6.82 5.87 4.97
CA PHE A 22 6.16 4.60 4.63
C PHE A 22 4.88 4.37 5.45
N LEU A 23 4.85 4.76 6.72
CA LEU A 23 3.62 4.74 7.51
C LEU A 23 2.52 5.58 6.85
N ALA A 24 2.85 6.80 6.40
CA ALA A 24 1.89 7.63 5.68
C ALA A 24 1.41 6.94 4.39
N GLY A 25 2.32 6.31 3.65
CA GLY A 25 1.97 5.49 2.47
C GLY A 25 0.98 4.36 2.81
N TYR A 26 1.24 3.58 3.85
CA TYR A 26 0.35 2.51 4.29
C TYR A 26 -1.00 3.02 4.79
N ILE A 27 -1.04 4.16 5.48
CA ILE A 27 -2.31 4.80 5.88
C ILE A 27 -3.11 5.20 4.64
N VAL A 28 -2.48 5.82 3.64
CA VAL A 28 -3.15 6.17 2.38
C VAL A 28 -3.71 4.91 1.71
N THR A 29 -2.91 3.85 1.59
CA THR A 29 -3.34 2.55 1.06
C THR A 29 -4.55 1.98 1.82
N LEU A 30 -4.50 1.99 3.16
CA LEU A 30 -5.60 1.52 4.00
C LEU A 30 -6.87 2.34 3.77
N THR A 31 -6.76 3.67 3.77
CA THR A 31 -7.91 4.55 3.53
C THR A 31 -8.51 4.36 2.14
N THR A 32 -7.67 4.21 1.11
CA THR A 32 -8.11 3.87 -0.24
C THR A 32 -8.87 2.55 -0.26
N GLY A 33 -8.37 1.52 0.43
CA GLY A 33 -9.07 0.23 0.53
C GLY A 33 -10.44 0.35 1.19
N VAL A 34 -10.56 1.12 2.27
CA VAL A 34 -11.83 1.35 2.98
C VAL A 34 -12.82 2.14 2.12
N VAL A 35 -12.35 3.19 1.43
CA VAL A 35 -13.18 3.96 0.49
C VAL A 35 -13.67 3.06 -0.64
N THR A 36 -12.78 2.29 -1.28
CA THR A 36 -13.16 1.36 -2.35
C THR A 36 -14.15 0.29 -1.89
N LEU A 37 -14.07 -0.17 -0.63
CA LEU A 37 -15.02 -1.14 -0.09
C LEU A 37 -16.42 -0.55 0.13
N THR A 38 -16.50 0.73 0.49
CA THR A 38 -17.76 1.40 0.84
C THR A 38 -18.42 2.10 -0.33
N ASP A 39 -17.62 2.62 -1.26
CA ASP A 39 -18.03 3.33 -2.46
C ASP A 39 -17.09 2.92 -3.63
N PRO A 40 -17.27 1.71 -4.20
CA PRO A 40 -16.43 1.24 -5.29
C PRO A 40 -16.65 2.10 -6.55
N PRO A 41 -15.59 2.50 -7.27
CA PRO A 41 -15.76 3.26 -8.50
C PRO A 41 -16.56 2.47 -9.53
N VAL A 42 -17.67 3.03 -10.02
CA VAL A 42 -18.61 2.36 -10.96
C VAL A 42 -17.91 1.75 -12.17
N THR A 43 -16.88 2.40 -12.69
CA THR A 43 -16.14 1.88 -13.86
C THR A 43 -15.29 0.66 -13.54
N ILE A 44 -14.81 0.53 -12.30
CA ILE A 44 -14.02 -0.62 -11.84
C ILE A 44 -14.97 -1.75 -11.47
N GLU A 45 -16.03 -1.45 -10.72
CA GLU A 45 -17.05 -2.44 -10.35
C GLU A 45 -17.73 -3.02 -11.58
N GLY A 46 -18.03 -2.21 -12.60
CA GLY A 46 -18.57 -2.69 -13.87
C GLY A 46 -17.63 -3.62 -14.64
N ALA A 47 -16.31 -3.50 -14.46
CA ALA A 47 -15.31 -4.35 -15.12
C ALA A 47 -15.00 -5.63 -14.34
N LEU A 48 -14.93 -5.56 -13.01
CA LEU A 48 -14.59 -6.68 -12.12
C LEU A 48 -15.81 -7.47 -11.64
N GLY A 49 -16.96 -6.81 -11.57
CA GLY A 49 -18.11 -7.25 -10.80
C GLY A 49 -17.98 -6.98 -9.29
N PRO A 50 -19.08 -7.07 -8.54
CA PRO A 50 -19.11 -6.69 -7.12
C PRO A 50 -18.19 -7.56 -6.25
N THR A 51 -18.22 -8.88 -6.44
CA THR A 51 -17.45 -9.82 -5.61
C THR A 51 -15.94 -9.62 -5.73
N LEU A 52 -15.43 -9.46 -6.96
CA LEU A 52 -14.00 -9.22 -7.17
C LEU A 52 -13.58 -7.82 -6.72
N SER A 53 -14.48 -6.84 -6.76
CA SER A 53 -14.22 -5.49 -6.22
C SER A 53 -14.03 -5.51 -4.71
N VAL A 54 -14.83 -6.31 -3.98
CA VAL A 54 -14.64 -6.54 -2.54
C VAL A 54 -13.32 -7.28 -2.27
N ALA A 55 -13.03 -8.35 -3.01
CA ALA A 55 -11.76 -9.07 -2.84
C ALA A 55 -10.55 -8.14 -3.09
N TRP A 56 -10.64 -7.29 -4.10
CA TRP A 56 -9.64 -6.27 -4.42
C TRP A 56 -9.45 -5.26 -3.28
N SER A 57 -10.53 -4.72 -2.71
CA SER A 57 -10.44 -3.76 -1.60
C SER A 57 -9.82 -4.38 -0.35
N LEU A 58 -10.06 -5.68 -0.10
CA LEU A 58 -9.43 -6.40 1.02
C LEU A 58 -7.90 -6.45 0.91
N PHE A 59 -7.32 -6.57 -0.29
CA PHE A 59 -5.87 -6.53 -0.46
C PHE A 59 -5.28 -5.17 -0.02
N TRP A 60 -5.95 -4.07 -0.37
CA TRP A 60 -5.55 -2.74 0.08
C TRP A 60 -5.67 -2.57 1.59
N ILE A 61 -6.77 -3.05 2.18
CA ILE A 61 -7.02 -2.95 3.62
C ILE A 61 -6.00 -3.78 4.40
N ILE A 62 -5.81 -5.05 4.04
CA ILE A 62 -4.91 -5.97 4.74
C ILE A 62 -3.47 -5.48 4.58
N GLY A 63 -3.04 -5.12 3.36
CA GLY A 63 -1.69 -4.60 3.11
C GLY A 63 -1.42 -3.27 3.83
N GLY A 64 -2.36 -2.33 3.77
CA GLY A 64 -2.27 -1.04 4.46
C GLY A 64 -2.23 -1.19 5.98
N LEU A 65 -3.12 -2.00 6.56
CA LEU A 65 -3.19 -2.22 8.00
C LEU A 65 -1.95 -2.95 8.53
N ALA A 66 -1.56 -4.06 7.90
CA ALA A 66 -0.41 -4.84 8.31
C ALA A 66 0.89 -4.03 8.18
N GLY A 67 1.05 -3.26 7.10
CA GLY A 67 2.20 -2.39 6.90
C GLY A 67 2.26 -1.25 7.91
N ALA A 68 1.14 -0.55 8.14
CA ALA A 68 1.06 0.52 9.14
C ALA A 68 1.39 0.02 10.56
N ALA A 69 0.92 -1.17 10.93
CA ALA A 69 1.19 -1.77 12.22
C ALA A 69 2.67 -2.15 12.43
N THR A 70 3.39 -2.49 11.36
CA THR A 70 4.72 -3.13 11.44
C THR A 70 5.90 -2.24 11.06
N VAL A 71 5.67 -1.23 10.21
CA VAL A 71 6.72 -0.35 9.62
C VAL A 71 7.59 0.34 10.68
N LEU A 72 7.01 0.77 11.80
CA LEU A 72 7.75 1.46 12.87
C LEU A 72 8.54 0.50 13.76
N GLN A 73 8.06 -0.73 13.92
CA GLN A 73 8.59 -1.75 14.83
C GLN A 73 9.75 -2.53 14.18
N GLY A 74 9.81 -2.57 12.84
CA GLY A 74 10.81 -3.34 12.11
C GLY A 74 10.49 -4.84 12.04
N TRP A 75 9.20 -5.20 12.03
CA TRP A 75 8.76 -6.58 11.79
C TRP A 75 8.76 -6.87 10.29
N TRP A 76 9.97 -7.02 9.75
CA TRP A 76 10.26 -7.07 8.32
C TRP A 76 9.54 -8.19 7.58
N GLU A 77 9.36 -9.36 8.19
CA GLU A 77 8.68 -10.50 7.56
C GLU A 77 7.20 -10.21 7.31
N VAL A 78 6.50 -9.66 8.31
CA VAL A 78 5.09 -9.29 8.16
C VAL A 78 4.96 -8.15 7.15
N GLU A 79 5.90 -7.20 7.18
CA GLU A 79 5.91 -6.09 6.24
C GLU A 79 6.12 -6.55 4.79
N ARG A 80 6.90 -7.61 4.53
CA ARG A 80 7.02 -8.21 3.19
C ARG A 80 5.69 -8.70 2.65
N TYR A 81 4.91 -9.41 3.47
CA TYR A 81 3.58 -9.87 3.08
C TYR A 81 2.60 -8.69 2.92
N ALA A 82 2.72 -7.66 3.76
CA ALA A 82 1.94 -6.43 3.62
C ALA A 82 2.22 -5.73 2.28
N VAL A 83 3.51 -5.58 1.91
CA VAL A 83 3.93 -5.04 0.62
C VAL A 83 3.40 -5.90 -0.53
N ALA A 84 3.50 -7.23 -0.43
CA ALA A 84 2.98 -8.13 -1.46
C ALA A 84 1.46 -7.97 -1.65
N ALA A 85 0.69 -7.83 -0.57
CA ALA A 85 -0.74 -7.56 -0.63
C ALA A 85 -1.05 -6.20 -1.30
N CYS A 86 -0.33 -5.13 -0.94
CA CYS A 86 -0.46 -3.83 -1.61
C CYS A 86 -0.15 -3.92 -3.10
N MET A 87 0.94 -4.60 -3.47
CA MET A 87 1.36 -4.78 -4.85
C MET A 87 0.35 -5.61 -5.66
N PHE A 88 -0.29 -6.60 -5.04
CA PHE A 88 -1.37 -7.36 -5.67
C PHE A 88 -2.60 -6.48 -5.93
N GLY A 89 -2.98 -5.64 -4.97
CA GLY A 89 -4.04 -4.64 -5.13
C GLY A 89 -3.75 -3.65 -6.27
N ILE A 90 -2.50 -3.17 -6.38
CA ILE A 90 -2.05 -2.33 -7.49
C ILE A 90 -2.09 -3.08 -8.82
N GLY A 91 -1.67 -4.35 -8.83
CA GLY A 91 -1.67 -5.20 -10.03
C GLY A 91 -3.05 -5.41 -10.61
N ILE A 92 -4.04 -5.75 -9.77
CA ILE A 92 -5.44 -5.88 -10.18
C ILE A 92 -5.92 -4.56 -10.81
N TYR A 93 -5.69 -3.43 -10.15
CA TYR A 93 -6.16 -2.15 -10.66
C TYR A 93 -5.48 -1.77 -11.99
N THR A 94 -4.19 -2.04 -12.11
CA THR A 94 -3.43 -1.83 -13.34
C THR A 94 -4.04 -2.63 -14.51
N ILE A 95 -4.36 -3.91 -14.30
CA ILE A 95 -4.99 -4.75 -15.33
C ILE A 95 -6.33 -4.15 -15.75
N VAL A 96 -7.19 -3.78 -14.79
CA VAL A 96 -8.49 -3.17 -15.07
C VAL A 96 -8.35 -1.88 -15.88
N LEU A 97 -7.41 -1.00 -15.51
CA LEU A 97 -7.19 0.26 -16.23
C LEU A 97 -6.68 0.04 -17.65
N VAL A 98 -5.79 -0.93 -17.87
CA VAL A 98 -5.31 -1.28 -19.21
C VAL A 98 -6.47 -1.81 -20.06
N THR A 99 -7.30 -2.71 -19.54
CA THR A 99 -8.48 -3.22 -20.24
C THR A 99 -9.46 -2.08 -20.57
N LEU A 100 -9.77 -1.21 -19.61
CA LEU A 100 -10.67 -0.08 -19.81
C LEU A 100 -10.12 0.97 -20.79
N HIS A 101 -8.80 1.15 -20.85
CA HIS A 101 -8.15 2.07 -21.78
C HIS A 101 -8.32 1.63 -23.24
N ILE A 102 -8.30 0.32 -23.49
CA ILE A 102 -8.54 -0.24 -24.83
C ILE A 102 -10.03 -0.18 -25.18
N ALA A 103 -10.91 -0.44 -24.22
CA ALA A 103 -12.36 -0.52 -24.45
C ALA A 103 -13.04 0.85 -24.61
N SER A 104 -12.52 1.89 -23.95
CA SER A 104 -13.19 3.19 -23.90
C SER A 104 -12.20 4.36 -23.79
N PRO A 105 -12.48 5.50 -24.45
CA PRO A 105 -11.69 6.70 -24.26
C PRO A 105 -11.86 7.27 -22.85
N GLY A 106 -10.75 7.68 -22.22
CA GLY A 106 -10.74 8.27 -20.88
C GLY A 106 -9.33 8.54 -20.36
N SER A 107 -9.21 9.26 -19.24
CA SER A 107 -7.93 9.60 -18.60
C SER A 107 -7.30 8.43 -17.82
N ARG A 108 -7.18 7.26 -18.46
CA ARG A 108 -6.65 6.03 -17.84
C ARG A 108 -5.12 6.03 -17.73
N LEU A 109 -4.43 6.69 -18.66
CA LEU A 109 -2.98 6.82 -18.65
C LEU A 109 -2.47 7.61 -17.43
N THR A 110 -3.17 8.68 -17.03
CA THR A 110 -2.83 9.44 -15.82
C THR A 110 -3.02 8.60 -14.56
N GLN A 111 -4.10 7.81 -14.50
CA GLN A 111 -4.34 6.89 -13.38
C GLN A 111 -3.25 5.81 -13.30
N LEU A 112 -2.82 5.26 -14.45
CA LEU A 112 -1.70 4.32 -14.53
C LEU A 112 -0.38 4.96 -14.08
N GLY A 113 -0.12 6.21 -14.43
CA GLY A 113 1.06 6.96 -13.95
C GLY A 113 1.09 7.10 -12.43
N MET A 114 -0.07 7.42 -11.82
CA MET A 114 -0.19 7.49 -10.36
C MET A 114 0.00 6.13 -9.68
N LEU A 115 -0.53 5.05 -10.28
CA LEU A 115 -0.28 3.69 -9.79
C LEU A 115 1.18 3.28 -9.91
N ALA A 116 1.86 3.68 -10.99
CA ALA A 116 3.29 3.41 -11.15
C ALA A 116 4.11 4.08 -10.05
N ILE A 117 3.80 5.34 -9.69
CA ILE A 117 4.45 6.03 -8.56
C ILE A 117 4.19 5.29 -7.24
N ALA A 118 2.94 4.86 -6.99
CA ALA A 118 2.61 4.08 -5.80
C ALA A 118 3.35 2.72 -5.77
N ALA A 119 3.45 2.04 -6.91
CA ALA A 119 4.20 0.79 -7.04
C ALA A 119 5.69 0.99 -6.75
N LEU A 120 6.29 2.07 -7.27
CA LEU A 120 7.69 2.40 -7.01
C LEU A 120 7.97 2.62 -5.52
N LEU A 121 7.04 3.24 -4.79
CA LEU A 121 7.14 3.39 -3.33
C LEU A 121 7.26 2.01 -2.65
N PHE A 122 6.40 1.06 -3.00
CA PHE A 122 6.43 -0.30 -2.42
C PHE A 122 7.63 -1.14 -2.89
N VAL A 123 8.08 -0.97 -4.13
CA VAL A 123 9.32 -1.58 -4.63
C VAL A 123 10.53 -1.05 -3.85
N LEU A 124 10.62 0.26 -3.65
CA LEU A 124 11.65 0.87 -2.81
C LEU A 124 11.60 0.32 -1.39
N ARG A 125 10.40 0.14 -0.83
CA ARG A 125 10.24 -0.45 0.50
C ARG A 125 10.80 -1.88 0.55
N LEU A 126 10.45 -2.71 -0.42
CA LEU A 126 10.94 -4.09 -0.50
C LEU A 126 12.47 -4.13 -0.64
N ALA A 127 13.06 -3.23 -1.42
CA ALA A 127 14.50 -3.11 -1.57
C ALA A 127 15.19 -2.75 -0.24
N LEU A 128 14.61 -1.82 0.52
CA LEU A 128 15.10 -1.44 1.86
C LEU A 128 14.97 -2.59 2.87
N ILE A 129 13.89 -3.38 2.81
CA ILE A 129 13.67 -4.51 3.72
C ILE A 129 14.66 -5.65 3.45
N ARG A 130 14.96 -5.95 2.18
CA ARG A 130 15.89 -7.05 1.80
C ARG A 130 17.28 -6.93 2.44
N GLY A 131 17.74 -5.72 2.74
CA GLY A 131 19.02 -5.49 3.40
C GLY A 131 19.05 -5.88 4.89
N HIS A 132 17.90 -6.10 5.52
CA HIS A 132 17.78 -6.34 6.96
C HIS A 132 17.50 -7.80 7.34
N ASP A 133 17.54 -8.75 6.38
CA ASP A 133 17.32 -10.18 6.63
C ASP A 133 18.32 -10.79 7.63
N PHE A 134 19.49 -10.17 7.79
CA PHE A 134 20.58 -10.63 8.65
C PHE A 134 20.80 -9.80 9.92
N GLU A 135 19.99 -8.77 10.17
CA GLU A 135 20.07 -8.08 11.46
C GLU A 135 19.54 -9.00 12.57
N PRO A 136 20.26 -9.16 13.70
CA PRO A 136 19.77 -9.94 14.82
C PRO A 136 18.40 -9.40 15.23
N ARG A 137 17.41 -10.29 15.19
CA ARG A 137 16.09 -10.04 15.77
C ARG A 137 16.34 -9.88 17.26
N GLY A 138 16.19 -8.66 17.76
CA GLY A 138 16.44 -8.34 19.17
C GLY A 138 15.68 -9.26 20.12
#